data_AF-A0A942PHF2-F1
#
_entry.id   AF-A0A942PHF2-F1
#
_cell.length_a   1.000
_cell.length_b   1.000
_cell.length_c   1.000
_cell.angle_alpha   90.00
_cell.angle_beta   90.00
_cell.angle_gamma   90.00
#
_symmetry.space_group_name_H-M   'P 1'
#
loop_
_entity.id
_entity.type
_entity.pdbx_description
1 polymer ?
#
loop_
_entity_poly.entity_id
_entity_poly.type
_entity_poly.pdbx_seq_one_letter_code
_entity_poly.pdbx_strand_id
1 'polypeptide(L)'
;MTNREYEIEIYHNGVRFTAPVLGEKRYLEEKAFLNKLVGWEYPPESLPRPIPDPTQDFYMLDDEQLEAYSAFRKKLERETE
;
A
#
# COMPACT_ATOMS: atom_id res chain seq x y z
N MET A 1 -0.11 1.15 -23.49
CA MET A 1 -0.88 1.23 -22.23
C MET A 1 -0.04 2.06 -21.28
N THR A 2 -0.54 3.20 -20.83
CA THR A 2 0.19 4.04 -19.86
C THR A 2 0.21 3.29 -18.54
N ASN A 3 1.36 2.73 -18.16
CA ASN A 3 1.54 2.15 -16.83
C ASN A 3 1.37 3.29 -15.82
N ARG A 4 0.19 3.39 -15.21
CA ARG A 4 -0.04 4.38 -14.16
C ARG A 4 0.82 4.00 -12.97
N GLU A 5 1.67 4.94 -12.57
CA GLU A 5 2.49 4.86 -11.36
C GLU A 5 1.64 5.40 -10.20
N TYR A 6 1.56 4.62 -9.14
CA TYR A 6 0.91 4.98 -7.89
C TYR A 6 1.95 5.01 -6.79
N GLU A 7 1.68 5.74 -5.71
CA GLU A 7 2.59 5.84 -4.57
C GLU A 7 1.79 5.58 -3.30
N ILE A 8 2.34 4.74 -2.42
CA ILE A 8 1.83 4.55 -1.07
C ILE A 8 2.77 5.22 -0.09
N GLU A 9 2.22 6.01 0.83
CA GLU A 9 3.03 6.69 1.83
C GLU A 9 3.12 5.88 3.12
N ILE A 10 4.35 5.72 3.61
CA ILE A 10 4.64 4.97 4.82
C ILE A 10 5.43 5.84 5.79
N TYR A 11 5.02 5.80 7.06
CA TYR A 11 5.71 6.40 8.17
C TYR A 11 6.18 5.34 9.14
N HIS A 12 7.45 5.42 9.51
CA HIS A 12 8.09 4.47 10.41
C HIS A 12 9.18 5.18 11.21
N ASN A 13 9.13 5.10 12.54
CA ASN A 13 10.17 5.62 13.44
C ASN A 13 10.62 7.08 13.17
N GLY A 14 9.70 7.97 12.81
CA GLY A 14 10.03 9.37 12.52
C GLY A 14 10.36 9.66 11.05
N VAL A 15 10.44 8.62 10.21
CA VAL A 15 10.79 8.72 8.79
C VAL A 15 9.56 8.49 7.94
N ARG A 16 9.32 9.39 6.99
CA ARG A 16 8.30 9.27 5.94
C ARG A 16 8.98 8.89 4.63
N PHE A 17 8.48 7.86 3.96
CA PHE A 17 8.96 7.46 2.63
C PHE A 17 7.79 6.98 1.76
N THR A 18 8.00 7.00 0.45
CA THR A 18 7.00 6.54 -0.53
C THR A 18 7.41 5.20 -1.14
N ALA A 19 6.43 4.32 -1.30
CA ALA A 19 6.57 3.04 -1.98
C ALA A 19 5.91 3.15 -3.37
N PRO A 20 6.68 3.22 -4.47
CA PRO A 20 6.12 3.30 -5.81
C PRO A 20 5.54 1.94 -6.23
N VAL A 21 4.37 1.96 -6.88
CA VAL A 21 3.65 0.79 -7.33
C VAL A 21 3.20 0.98 -8.78
N LEU A 22 3.56 0.03 -9.64
CA LEU A 22 3.17 0.04 -11.05
C LEU A 22 1.85 -0.71 -11.23
N GLY A 23 0.83 0.01 -11.70
CA GLY A 23 -0.47 -0.54 -12.06
C GLY A 23 -1.48 -0.57 -10.90
N GLU A 24 -2.74 -0.31 -11.27
CA GLU A 24 -3.86 -0.16 -10.33
C GLU A 24 -4.14 -1.43 -9.53
N LYS A 25 -4.09 -2.60 -10.20
CA LYS A 25 -4.33 -3.89 -9.54
C LYS A 25 -3.34 -4.13 -8.40
N ARG A 26 -2.05 -3.94 -8.67
CA ARG A 26 -0.99 -4.10 -7.68
C ARG A 26 -1.11 -3.07 -6.56
N TYR A 27 -1.46 -1.84 -6.91
CA TYR A 27 -1.75 -0.80 -5.91
C TYR A 27 -2.85 -1.21 -4.94
N LEU A 28 -3.96 -1.75 -5.46
CA LEU A 28 -5.06 -2.24 -4.64
C LEU A 28 -4.66 -3.45 -3.77
N GLU A 29 -3.83 -4.36 -4.28
CA GLU A 29 -3.31 -5.49 -3.52
C GLU A 29 -2.38 -5.05 -2.37
N GLU A 30 -1.45 -4.12 -2.65
CA GLU A 30 -0.57 -3.54 -1.63
C GLU A 30 -1.35 -2.74 -0.58
N LYS A 31 -2.32 -1.93 -1.02
CA LYS A 31 -3.24 -1.18 -0.14
C LYS A 31 -4.07 -2.12 0.75
N ALA A 32 -4.65 -3.18 0.20
CA ALA A 32 -5.45 -4.14 0.96
C ALA A 32 -4.60 -4.86 2.03
N PHE A 33 -3.37 -5.23 1.69
CA PHE A 33 -2.43 -5.82 2.64
C PHE A 33 -2.10 -4.86 3.78
N LEU A 34 -1.75 -3.61 3.47
CA LEU A 34 -1.42 -2.59 4.47
C LEU A 34 -2.61 -2.26 5.39
N ASN A 35 -3.82 -2.15 4.84
CA ASN A 35 -5.03 -1.96 5.65
C ASN A 35 -5.23 -3.11 6.65
N LYS A 36 -5.07 -4.36 6.21
CA LYS A 36 -5.14 -5.53 7.10
C LYS A 36 -4.06 -5.48 8.18
N LEU A 37 -2.85 -5.05 7.80
CA LEU A 37 -1.68 -5.03 8.67
C LEU A 37 -1.79 -4.00 9.80
N VAL A 38 -2.34 -2.82 9.51
CA VAL A 38 -2.59 -1.76 10.52
C VAL A 38 -3.94 -1.92 11.24
N GLY A 39 -4.69 -2.98 10.93
CA GLY A 39 -6.01 -3.23 11.52
C GLY A 39 -7.09 -2.25 11.04
N TRP A 40 -6.90 -1.59 9.90
CA TRP A 40 -7.92 -0.73 9.33
C TRP A 40 -9.02 -1.58 8.73
N GLU A 41 -10.17 -1.59 9.40
CA GLU A 41 -11.41 -2.06 8.78
C GLU A 41 -11.86 -1.01 7.76
N TYR A 42 -11.82 -1.36 6.48
CA TYR A 42 -12.35 -0.52 5.41
C TYR A 42 -13.78 -0.08 5.79
N PRO A 43 -14.11 1.23 5.73
CA PRO A 43 -15.52 1.61 5.63
C PRO A 43 -16.09 0.94 4.38
N PRO A 44 -17.36 0.49 4.42
CA PRO A 44 -17.95 -0.40 3.42
C PRO A 44 -17.67 0.10 2.00
N GLU A 45 -17.45 -0.85 1.08
CA GLU A 45 -17.19 -0.69 -0.37
C GLU A 45 -18.20 0.21 -1.12
N SER A 46 -19.20 0.74 -0.41
CA SER A 46 -20.29 1.58 -0.87
C SER A 46 -19.92 3.02 -1.21
N LEU A 47 -18.70 3.48 -0.91
CA LEU A 47 -18.26 4.83 -1.29
C LEU A 47 -17.27 4.76 -2.47
N PRO A 48 -17.61 5.32 -3.65
CA PRO A 48 -16.64 5.44 -4.74
C PRO A 48 -15.52 6.40 -4.30
N ARG A 49 -14.33 5.86 -4.05
CA ARG A 49 -13.15 6.64 -3.66
C ARG A 49 -12.19 6.82 -4.83
N PRO A 50 -11.46 7.94 -4.89
CA PRO A 50 -10.38 8.11 -5.86
C PRO A 50 -9.26 7.09 -5.60
N ILE A 51 -8.57 6.68 -6.67
CA ILE A 51 -7.38 5.83 -6.60
C ILE A 51 -6.26 6.58 -7.34
N PRO A 52 -5.19 7.03 -6.66
CA PRO A 52 -4.96 6.97 -5.21
C PRO A 52 -5.82 7.99 -4.43
N ASP A 53 -6.03 7.74 -3.14
CA ASP A 53 -6.66 8.67 -2.19
C ASP A 53 -5.59 9.26 -1.26
N PRO A 54 -5.05 10.46 -1.58
CA PRO A 54 -3.96 11.07 -0.82
C PRO A 54 -4.35 11.45 0.62
N THR A 55 -5.64 11.41 0.98
CA THR A 55 -6.10 11.71 2.35
C THR A 55 -6.07 10.49 3.27
N GLN A 56 -5.99 9.29 2.70
CA GLN A 56 -6.09 8.03 3.45
C GLN A 56 -4.99 7.02 3.09
N ASP A 57 -4.25 7.20 2.01
CA ASP A 57 -3.19 6.27 1.58
C ASP A 57 -1.86 6.58 2.29
N PHE A 58 -1.96 6.75 3.61
CA PHE A 58 -0.85 6.95 4.55
C PHE A 58 -0.91 5.87 5.64
N TYR A 59 0.19 5.14 5.81
CA TYR A 59 0.30 4.03 6.74
C TYR A 59 1.42 4.27 7.75
N MET A 60 1.09 4.22 9.03
CA MET A 60 2.11 4.20 10.09
C MET A 60 2.40 2.75 10.46
N LEU A 61 3.64 2.32 10.24
CA LEU A 61 4.08 0.95 10.48
C LEU A 61 5.10 0.91 11.62
N ASP A 62 4.92 -0.03 12.55
CA ASP A 62 5.99 -0.46 13.46
C ASP A 62 7.04 -1.34 12.74
N ASP A 63 8.07 -1.79 13.46
CA ASP A 63 9.16 -2.60 12.90
C ASP A 63 8.66 -3.94 12.31
N GLU A 64 7.77 -4.64 13.02
CA GLU A 64 7.23 -5.94 12.59
C GLU A 64 6.32 -5.76 11.37
N GLN A 65 5.49 -4.73 11.40
CA GLN A 65 4.62 -4.33 10.30
C GLN A 65 5.43 -3.96 9.04
N LEU A 66 6.48 -3.18 9.19
CA LEU A 66 7.34 -2.79 8.07
C LEU A 66 8.08 -3.99 7.47
N GLU A 67 8.56 -4.90 8.30
CA GLU A 67 9.19 -6.14 7.84
C GLU A 67 8.20 -7.02 7.06
N ALA A 68 6.98 -7.19 7.58
CA ALA A 68 5.92 -7.96 6.93
C ALA A 68 5.52 -7.35 5.56
N TYR A 69 5.39 -6.02 5.48
CA TYR A 69 5.13 -5.34 4.20
C TYR A 69 6.30 -5.51 3.22
N SER A 70 7.54 -5.37 3.69
CA SER A 70 8.73 -5.58 2.87
C SER A 70 8.81 -7.01 2.31
N ALA A 71 8.46 -8.01 3.12
CA ALA A 71 8.40 -9.41 2.69
C ALA A 71 7.30 -9.63 1.65
N PHE A 72 6.13 -9.03 1.84
CA PHE A 72 5.02 -9.08 0.89
C PHE A 72 5.40 -8.50 -0.47
N ARG A 73 6.03 -7.31 -0.52
CA ARG A 73 6.47 -6.69 -1.78
C ARG A 73 7.46 -7.57 -2.54
N LYS A 74 8.46 -8.11 -1.85
CA LYS A 74 9.45 -9.03 -2.46
C LYS A 74 8.79 -10.27 -3.07
N LYS A 75 7.70 -10.75 -2.48
CA LYS A 75 6.94 -11.89 -3.03
C LYS A 75 6.24 -11.49 -4.34
N LEU A 76 5.57 -10.34 -4.36
CA LEU A 76 4.89 -9.83 -5.56
C LEU A 76 5.86 -9.58 -6.74
N GLU A 77 7.06 -9.08 -6.47
CA GLU A 77 8.08 -8.87 -7.51
C GLU A 77 8.48 -10.19 -8.18
N ARG A 78 8.70 -11.25 -7.39
CA ARG A 78 9.09 -12.58 -7.90
C ARG A 78 7.98 -13.29 -8.69
N GLU A 79 6.72 -12.93 -8.46
CA GLU A 79 5.57 -13.48 -9.19
C GLU A 79 5.32 -12.75 -10.52
N THR A 80 6.02 -11.63 -10.77
CA THR A 80 5.89 -10.82 -12.00
C THR A 80 7.07 -11.04 -12.97
N GLU A 81 8.07 -11.86 -12.60
CA GLU A 81 9.16 -12.36 -13.46
C GLU A 81 8.81 -13.72 -14.08
#